data_AF-A0A6J4J9U6-F1
#
_entry.id   AF-A0A6J4J9U6-F1
#
_cell.length_a   1.000
_cell.length_b   1.000
_cell.length_c   1.000
_cell.angle_alpha   90.00
_cell.angle_beta   90.00
_cell.angle_gamma   90.00
#
_symmetry.space_group_name_H-M   'P 1'
#
loop_
_entity.id
_entity.type
_entity.pdbx_description
1 polymer ?
#
loop_
_entity_poly.entity_id
_entity_poly.type
_entity_poly.pdbx_seq_one_letter_code
_entity_poly.pdbx_strand_id
1 'polypeptide(L)'
;MDAPGETNPAATAEPQVTLEFALDPEAAQRLPRHGAIATARAGRTRSLAEELIWLDTADGTLAAEGLALESARRGPRRLLRAMPAPGGPWFPGQPAEELETPAEEAATLVPIAAFSGRRSVMTLGEVEASLLTGKLRAVAAETPVARLTLRGPAAAVLARAAALADLHPLPPVASLAEEGRALARGEQPRPRRRGPPVLAGAAAVEAALLAALGHLLQVMLGHAPGCRLGAGPEGVHQTRVALRRLRSVLKSFGAAAACPEVKEFDQGLRALATGLGPARDWDVFLAGTGAAAAEAIGGDRRLLALLKAGEARRQEAYGALRRMLDGPAFPRLVLAGLGLMLLRPWRAGPPEQAALLDQPLADFAGGLLDKRWHRLRKRGEDIDEHGAEALHEVRLDAKRLRYAAELFAPLWPGKPARRFLRRLAALQEELGLANDVTVARGLVGSLGGGVPAWAVGAVEGFAAARTGRARRQALEAWDELMGADPFWR
;
A
#
# COMPACT_ATOMS: atom_id res chain seq x y z
N MET A 1 46.76 -11.12 -41.29
CA MET A 1 46.74 -9.74 -40.73
C MET A 1 45.29 -9.30 -40.84
N ASP A 2 44.45 -9.85 -39.97
CA ASP A 2 43.00 -9.62 -39.99
C ASP A 2 42.65 -8.77 -38.77
N ALA A 3 41.90 -7.70 -39.04
CA ALA A 3 41.49 -6.70 -38.07
C ALA A 3 40.55 -7.31 -37.01
N PRO A 4 40.67 -6.90 -35.74
CA PRO A 4 39.74 -7.33 -34.70
C PRO A 4 38.40 -6.61 -34.89
N GLY A 5 37.32 -7.39 -34.87
CA GLY A 5 35.95 -6.91 -34.98
C GLY A 5 35.60 -5.93 -33.85
N GLU A 6 35.04 -4.79 -34.25
CA GLU A 6 34.36 -3.85 -33.36
C GLU A 6 33.16 -4.55 -32.71
N THR A 7 33.31 -4.90 -31.44
CA THR A 7 32.19 -5.19 -30.56
C THR A 7 31.47 -3.87 -30.28
N ASN A 8 30.37 -3.63 -30.99
CA ASN A 8 29.44 -2.55 -30.73
C ASN A 8 28.82 -2.75 -29.32
N PRO A 9 29.17 -1.96 -28.29
CA PRO A 9 28.47 -2.00 -27.03
C PRO A 9 27.23 -1.13 -27.22
N ALA A 10 26.11 -1.76 -27.56
CA ALA A 10 24.81 -1.12 -27.36
C ALA A 10 24.67 -0.91 -25.84
N ALA A 11 25.14 0.25 -25.36
CA ALA A 11 24.83 0.75 -24.04
C ALA A 11 23.30 0.76 -23.94
N THR A 12 22.74 -0.18 -23.20
CA THR A 12 21.32 -0.23 -22.91
C THR A 12 20.96 1.08 -22.22
N ALA A 13 20.41 2.03 -22.98
CA ALA A 13 20.03 3.34 -22.45
C ALA A 13 19.08 3.13 -21.27
N GLU A 14 19.36 3.79 -20.14
CA GLU A 14 18.51 3.68 -18.96
C GLU A 14 17.05 4.02 -19.31
N PRO A 15 16.07 3.30 -18.74
CA PRO A 15 14.66 3.57 -19.01
C PRO A 15 14.32 5.01 -18.63
N GLN A 16 13.77 5.75 -19.59
CA GLN A 16 13.22 7.07 -19.36
C GLN A 16 11.88 6.92 -18.64
N VAL A 17 11.72 7.61 -17.51
CA VAL A 17 10.51 7.55 -16.68
C VAL A 17 9.98 8.94 -16.44
N THR A 18 8.67 9.03 -16.17
CA THR A 18 8.04 10.24 -15.65
C THR A 18 7.31 9.88 -14.37
N LEU A 19 7.65 10.55 -13.26
CA LEU A 19 6.99 10.38 -11.97
C LEU A 19 6.39 11.70 -11.49
N GLU A 20 5.12 11.65 -11.11
CA GLU A 20 4.38 12.72 -10.46
C GLU A 20 4.36 12.50 -8.93
N PHE A 21 4.54 13.60 -8.20
CA PHE A 21 4.47 13.67 -6.74
C PHE A 21 3.53 14.79 -6.32
N ALA A 22 2.73 14.53 -5.29
CA ALA A 22 2.03 15.55 -4.51
C ALA A 22 3.02 16.21 -3.55
N LEU A 23 2.92 17.53 -3.42
CA LEU A 23 3.59 18.29 -2.39
C LEU A 23 2.56 19.05 -1.56
N ASP A 24 2.88 19.30 -0.31
CA ASP A 24 2.17 20.31 0.46
C ASP A 24 2.33 21.69 -0.25
N PRO A 25 1.24 22.44 -0.49
CA PRO A 25 1.31 23.71 -1.21
C PRO A 25 2.22 24.77 -0.57
N GLU A 26 2.35 24.79 0.76
CA GLU A 26 3.27 25.70 1.44
C GLU A 26 4.72 25.22 1.28
N ALA A 27 4.97 23.92 1.44
CA ALA A 27 6.27 23.33 1.21
C ALA A 27 6.76 23.53 -0.24
N ALA A 28 5.87 23.44 -1.22
CA ALA A 28 6.18 23.62 -2.63
C ALA A 28 6.74 25.01 -2.96
N GLN A 29 6.36 26.05 -2.21
CA GLN A 29 6.91 27.40 -2.40
C GLN A 29 8.40 27.48 -2.09
N ARG A 30 8.91 26.56 -1.26
CA ARG A 30 10.34 26.47 -0.90
C ARG A 30 11.16 25.71 -1.95
N LEU A 31 10.52 24.92 -2.81
CA LEU A 31 11.20 24.05 -3.79
C LEU A 31 12.24 24.79 -4.64
N PRO A 32 11.98 25.98 -5.24
CA PRO A 32 12.96 26.65 -6.10
C PRO A 32 14.24 27.12 -5.38
N ARG A 33 14.19 27.24 -4.04
CA ARG A 33 15.31 27.64 -3.18
C ARG A 33 15.90 26.47 -2.40
N HIS A 34 15.30 25.29 -2.51
CA HIS A 34 15.74 24.10 -1.81
C HIS A 34 17.16 23.73 -2.25
N GLY A 35 18.06 23.38 -1.32
CA GLY A 35 19.48 23.15 -1.62
C GLY A 35 19.69 22.11 -2.73
N ALA A 36 18.97 20.98 -2.68
CA ALA A 36 19.05 19.94 -3.70
C ALA A 36 18.62 20.39 -5.12
N ILE A 37 17.73 21.39 -5.21
CA ILE A 37 17.31 21.99 -6.47
C ILE A 37 18.32 23.04 -6.92
N ALA A 38 18.70 23.95 -6.02
CA ALA A 38 19.62 25.04 -6.32
C ALA A 38 20.97 24.54 -6.82
N THR A 39 21.51 23.48 -6.24
CA THR A 39 22.80 22.88 -6.64
C THR A 39 22.72 22.14 -7.97
N ALA A 40 21.58 21.53 -8.30
CA ALA A 40 21.43 20.72 -9.52
C ALA A 40 20.91 21.50 -10.73
N ARG A 41 20.37 22.71 -10.52
CA ARG A 41 19.68 23.47 -11.56
C ARG A 41 20.65 23.96 -12.63
N ALA A 42 20.39 23.55 -13.87
CA ALA A 42 21.02 24.10 -15.06
C ALA A 42 20.09 25.11 -15.72
N GLY A 43 20.61 26.30 -16.02
CA GLY A 43 19.86 27.36 -16.72
C GLY A 43 18.79 28.05 -15.88
N ARG A 44 17.90 28.80 -16.56
CA ARG A 44 16.82 29.57 -15.95
C ARG A 44 15.55 28.75 -15.83
N THR A 45 14.85 28.86 -14.70
CA THR A 45 13.49 28.33 -14.54
C THR A 45 12.53 29.09 -15.47
N ARG A 46 11.79 28.36 -16.31
CA ARG A 46 10.73 28.93 -17.14
C ARG A 46 9.41 28.79 -16.40
N SER A 47 8.67 29.88 -16.23
CA SER A 47 7.38 29.86 -15.55
C SER A 47 6.29 30.46 -16.42
N LEU A 48 5.14 29.80 -16.49
CA LEU A 48 3.99 30.22 -17.29
C LEU A 48 2.72 30.07 -16.46
N ALA A 49 1.75 30.95 -16.69
CA ALA A 49 0.40 30.76 -16.16
C ALA A 49 -0.22 29.52 -16.81
N GLU A 50 -0.86 28.69 -15.99
CA GLU A 50 -1.48 27.44 -16.41
C GLU A 50 -2.96 27.44 -16.03
N GLU A 51 -3.80 27.09 -16.99
CA GLU A 51 -5.22 26.87 -16.81
C GLU A 51 -5.61 25.55 -17.50
N LEU A 52 -6.23 24.66 -16.72
CA LEU A 52 -6.74 23.37 -17.17
C LEU A 52 -8.22 23.30 -16.79
N ILE A 53 -9.08 22.88 -17.71
CA ILE A 53 -10.50 22.67 -17.46
C ILE A 53 -10.81 21.21 -17.75
N TRP A 54 -11.38 20.47 -16.80
CA TRP A 54 -11.88 19.13 -17.05
C TRP A 54 -13.35 19.18 -17.40
N LEU A 55 -13.70 18.48 -18.46
CA LEU A 55 -15.03 18.36 -19.02
C LEU A 55 -15.51 16.93 -18.83
N ASP A 56 -16.82 16.78 -18.65
CA ASP A 56 -17.53 15.50 -18.70
C ASP A 56 -18.85 15.70 -19.42
N THR A 57 -19.49 14.60 -19.78
CA THR A 57 -20.92 14.53 -20.12
C THR A 57 -21.79 14.98 -18.94
N ALA A 58 -23.01 15.45 -19.21
CA ALA A 58 -23.92 15.93 -18.16
C ALA A 58 -24.31 14.84 -17.13
N ASP A 59 -24.34 13.58 -17.56
CA ASP A 59 -24.59 12.39 -16.73
C ASP A 59 -23.31 11.78 -16.12
N GLY A 60 -22.12 12.27 -16.50
CA GLY A 60 -20.84 11.87 -15.91
C GLY A 60 -20.29 10.54 -16.41
N THR A 61 -20.61 10.16 -17.65
CA THR A 61 -20.17 8.91 -18.31
C THR A 61 -18.65 8.80 -18.34
N LEU A 62 -17.90 9.86 -18.70
CA LEU A 62 -16.44 9.77 -18.82
C LEU A 62 -15.82 9.46 -17.45
N ALA A 63 -16.22 10.17 -16.40
CA ALA A 63 -15.73 9.90 -15.06
C ALA A 63 -16.13 8.50 -14.56
N ALA A 64 -17.32 8.00 -14.92
CA ALA A 64 -17.76 6.65 -14.58
C ALA A 64 -16.85 5.58 -15.22
N GLU A 65 -16.37 5.81 -16.44
CA GLU A 65 -15.40 4.97 -17.15
C GLU A 65 -13.94 5.20 -16.71
N GLY A 66 -13.70 6.14 -15.80
CA GLY A 66 -12.36 6.47 -15.31
C GLY A 66 -11.56 7.35 -16.26
N LEU A 67 -12.25 8.05 -17.17
CA LEU A 67 -11.70 9.00 -18.12
C LEU A 67 -11.97 10.45 -17.68
N ALA A 68 -11.19 11.38 -18.22
CA ALA A 68 -11.42 12.81 -18.06
C ALA A 68 -10.99 13.53 -19.34
N LEU A 69 -11.85 14.41 -19.86
CA LEU A 69 -11.51 15.25 -21.00
C LEU A 69 -10.90 16.56 -20.50
N GLU A 70 -9.61 16.77 -20.74
CA GLU A 70 -8.90 17.96 -20.33
C GLU A 70 -8.81 18.97 -21.48
N SER A 71 -9.22 20.20 -21.21
CA SER A 71 -9.09 21.36 -22.09
C SER A 71 -8.10 22.33 -21.46
N ALA A 72 -6.88 22.39 -21.99
CA ALA A 72 -5.92 23.41 -21.63
C ALA A 72 -6.28 24.76 -22.29
N ARG A 73 -5.77 25.87 -21.74
CA ARG A 73 -5.96 27.21 -22.33
C ARG A 73 -5.45 27.34 -23.77
N ARG A 74 -4.43 26.57 -24.13
CA ARG A 74 -3.84 26.53 -25.47
C ARG A 74 -3.60 25.07 -25.86
N GLY A 75 -3.98 24.70 -27.08
CA GLY A 75 -3.81 23.35 -27.61
C GLY A 75 -5.12 22.57 -27.73
N PRO A 76 -5.07 21.35 -28.28
CA PRO A 76 -6.23 20.49 -28.42
C PRO A 76 -6.71 19.97 -27.06
N ARG A 77 -7.95 19.53 -27.01
CA ARG A 77 -8.47 18.76 -25.87
C ARG A 77 -7.79 17.39 -25.83
N ARG A 78 -7.57 16.87 -24.63
CA ARG A 78 -6.87 15.62 -24.38
C ARG A 78 -7.75 14.69 -23.58
N LEU A 79 -7.95 13.47 -24.06
CA LEU A 79 -8.65 12.45 -23.30
C LEU A 79 -7.66 11.75 -22.39
N LEU A 80 -7.86 11.85 -21.08
CA LEU A 80 -6.95 11.30 -20.06
C LEU A 80 -7.56 10.09 -19.37
N ARG A 81 -6.75 9.06 -19.15
CA ARG A 81 -7.07 7.96 -18.23
C ARG A 81 -6.81 8.41 -16.79
N ALA A 82 -7.86 8.97 -16.16
CA ALA A 82 -7.80 9.49 -14.80
C ALA A 82 -7.77 8.38 -13.73
N MET A 83 -8.30 7.20 -14.04
CA MET A 83 -8.31 6.01 -13.20
C MET A 83 -7.71 4.80 -13.92
N PRO A 84 -7.09 3.85 -13.20
CA PRO A 84 -6.56 2.64 -13.81
C PRO A 84 -7.66 1.85 -14.53
N ALA A 85 -7.36 1.33 -15.72
CA ALA A 85 -8.23 0.37 -16.36
C ALA A 85 -8.45 -0.86 -15.45
N PRO A 86 -9.64 -1.50 -15.48
CA PRO A 86 -9.87 -2.74 -14.76
C PRO A 86 -8.80 -3.77 -15.12
N GLY A 87 -8.06 -4.26 -14.11
CA GLY A 87 -7.00 -5.27 -14.29
C GLY A 87 -5.70 -4.81 -14.96
N GLY A 88 -5.65 -3.62 -15.59
CA GLY A 88 -4.43 -3.09 -16.20
C GLY A 88 -3.39 -2.65 -15.16
N PRO A 89 -2.08 -2.65 -15.44
CA PRO A 89 -1.06 -2.18 -14.50
C PRO A 89 -1.20 -0.66 -14.27
N TRP A 90 -0.94 -0.22 -13.04
CA TRP A 90 -0.79 1.20 -12.72
C TRP A 90 0.22 1.34 -11.61
N PHE A 91 1.28 2.11 -11.84
CA PHE A 91 2.34 2.30 -10.86
C PHE A 91 2.14 3.59 -10.07
N PRO A 92 2.45 3.62 -8.76
CA PRO A 92 2.39 4.86 -8.00
C PRO A 92 3.28 5.92 -8.66
N GLY A 93 2.72 7.12 -8.83
CA GLY A 93 3.44 8.25 -9.40
C GLY A 93 3.43 8.27 -10.92
N GLN A 94 2.88 7.25 -11.59
CA GLN A 94 2.60 7.36 -13.02
C GLN A 94 1.57 8.49 -13.26
N PRO A 95 1.87 9.48 -14.13
CA PRO A 95 0.91 10.50 -14.54
C PRO A 95 -0.30 9.89 -15.26
N ALA A 96 -1.37 10.66 -15.40
CA ALA A 96 -2.49 10.26 -16.24
C ALA A 96 -2.04 10.06 -17.69
N GLU A 97 -2.40 8.92 -18.26
CA GLU A 97 -2.09 8.56 -19.65
C GLU A 97 -3.04 9.31 -20.60
N GLU A 98 -2.48 9.92 -21.64
CA GLU A 98 -3.24 10.51 -22.73
C GLU A 98 -3.61 9.42 -23.73
N LEU A 99 -4.90 9.30 -24.06
CA LEU A 99 -5.43 8.32 -25.00
C LEU A 99 -5.49 8.92 -26.40
N GLU A 100 -5.14 8.13 -27.41
CA GLU A 100 -5.12 8.55 -28.82
C GLU A 100 -6.51 8.78 -29.41
N THR A 101 -7.58 8.28 -28.77
CA THR A 101 -8.94 8.43 -29.26
C THR A 101 -9.42 9.89 -29.11
N PRO A 102 -9.88 10.54 -30.20
CA PRO A 102 -10.49 11.85 -30.09
C PRO A 102 -11.73 11.76 -29.22
N ALA A 103 -11.85 12.66 -28.26
CA ALA A 103 -13.02 12.74 -27.41
C ALA A 103 -14.24 13.02 -28.29
N GLU A 104 -15.28 12.19 -28.19
CA GLU A 104 -16.49 12.27 -29.00
C GLU A 104 -17.00 13.72 -29.10
N GLU A 105 -17.02 14.27 -30.31
CA GLU A 105 -17.51 15.62 -30.58
C GLU A 105 -19.04 15.73 -30.48
N ALA A 106 -19.75 14.59 -30.33
CA ALA A 106 -21.21 14.50 -30.41
C ALA A 106 -21.95 14.67 -29.07
N ALA A 107 -21.27 14.55 -27.92
CA ALA A 107 -21.90 14.64 -26.60
C ALA A 107 -21.87 16.08 -26.04
N THR A 108 -22.93 16.49 -25.33
CA THR A 108 -22.94 17.79 -24.63
C THR A 108 -21.99 17.73 -23.43
N LEU A 109 -20.87 18.44 -23.55
CA LEU A 109 -19.82 18.49 -22.53
C LEU A 109 -20.03 19.69 -21.59
N VAL A 110 -19.90 19.44 -20.28
CA VAL A 110 -19.98 20.45 -19.22
C VAL A 110 -18.67 20.52 -18.44
N PRO A 111 -18.21 21.72 -18.05
CA PRO A 111 -17.07 21.86 -17.14
C PRO A 111 -17.40 21.31 -15.75
N ILE A 112 -16.58 20.36 -15.27
CA ILE A 112 -16.73 19.78 -13.93
C ILE A 112 -15.84 20.49 -12.91
N ALA A 113 -14.61 20.83 -13.30
CA ALA A 113 -13.63 21.46 -12.44
C ALA A 113 -12.56 22.15 -13.30
N ALA A 114 -11.81 23.06 -12.70
CA ALA A 114 -10.69 23.71 -13.35
C ALA A 114 -9.50 23.84 -12.39
N PHE A 115 -8.29 23.82 -12.93
CA PHE A 115 -7.10 24.27 -12.23
C PHE A 115 -6.66 25.61 -12.79
N SER A 116 -6.27 26.53 -11.91
CA SER A 116 -5.64 27.79 -12.28
C SER A 116 -4.41 28.03 -11.42
N GLY A 117 -3.29 28.36 -12.05
CA GLY A 117 -2.04 28.59 -11.33
C GLY A 117 -0.86 28.83 -12.24
N ARG A 118 0.28 28.28 -11.85
CA ARG A 118 1.56 28.45 -12.53
C ARG A 118 2.24 27.11 -12.69
N ARG A 119 2.80 26.87 -13.89
CA ARG A 119 3.74 25.78 -14.17
C ARG A 119 5.14 26.36 -14.25
N SER A 120 6.07 25.80 -13.49
CA SER A 120 7.48 26.15 -13.48
C SER A 120 8.31 24.94 -13.91
N VAL A 121 9.05 25.06 -15.01
CA VAL A 121 9.92 24.01 -15.56
C VAL A 121 11.38 24.36 -15.31
N MET A 122 12.15 23.37 -14.86
CA MET A 122 13.58 23.49 -14.59
C MET A 122 14.32 22.21 -14.97
N THR A 123 15.56 22.35 -15.46
CA THR A 123 16.46 21.23 -15.74
C THR A 123 17.38 21.01 -14.56
N LEU A 124 17.44 19.78 -14.05
CA LEU A 124 18.18 19.36 -12.85
C LEU A 124 19.18 18.24 -13.22
N GLY A 125 20.27 18.61 -13.91
CA GLY A 125 21.13 17.63 -14.57
C GLY A 125 20.37 16.91 -15.68
N GLU A 126 20.27 15.58 -15.59
CA GLU A 126 19.57 14.73 -16.57
C GLU A 126 18.05 14.63 -16.34
N VAL A 127 17.53 15.33 -15.32
CA VAL A 127 16.10 15.30 -14.96
C VAL A 127 15.44 16.63 -15.28
N GLU A 128 14.36 16.61 -16.05
CA GLU A 128 13.43 17.73 -16.16
C GLU A 128 12.43 17.69 -15.00
N ALA A 129 12.30 18.80 -14.27
CA ALA A 129 11.32 18.96 -13.21
C ALA A 129 10.27 20.01 -13.60
N SER A 130 8.99 19.64 -13.50
CA SER A 130 7.84 20.52 -13.71
C SER A 130 7.07 20.65 -12.41
N LEU A 131 7.05 21.85 -11.83
CA LEU A 131 6.26 22.18 -10.64
C LEU A 131 4.99 22.93 -11.06
N LEU A 132 3.84 22.31 -10.82
CA LEU A 132 2.52 22.92 -10.95
C LEU A 132 2.06 23.38 -9.57
N THR A 133 1.81 24.68 -9.39
CA THR A 133 1.29 25.26 -8.13
C THR A 133 0.11 26.16 -8.42
N GLY A 134 -0.99 26.00 -7.69
CA GLY A 134 -2.18 26.81 -7.89
C GLY A 134 -3.36 26.31 -7.09
N LYS A 135 -4.54 26.49 -7.66
CA LYS A 135 -5.81 26.16 -7.05
C LYS A 135 -6.63 25.28 -7.98
N LEU A 136 -7.15 24.20 -7.43
CA LEU A 136 -8.18 23.38 -8.04
C LEU A 136 -9.54 23.94 -7.62
N ARG A 137 -10.44 24.11 -8.58
CA ARG A 137 -11.69 24.86 -8.46
C ARG A 137 -12.84 24.03 -8.99
N ALA A 138 -13.92 24.01 -8.23
CA ALA A 138 -15.24 23.64 -8.69
C ALA A 138 -16.22 24.78 -8.34
N VAL A 139 -17.47 24.68 -8.77
CA VAL A 139 -18.48 25.73 -8.55
C VAL A 139 -18.61 26.12 -7.08
N ALA A 140 -18.62 25.13 -6.18
CA ALA A 140 -18.88 25.33 -4.75
C ALA A 140 -17.63 25.31 -3.86
N ALA A 141 -16.44 25.01 -4.40
CA ALA A 141 -15.25 24.76 -3.59
C ALA A 141 -13.94 25.04 -4.33
N GLU A 142 -12.91 25.42 -3.57
CA GLU A 142 -11.55 25.61 -4.06
C GLU A 142 -10.57 24.98 -3.08
N THR A 143 -9.50 24.36 -3.58
CA THR A 143 -8.42 23.81 -2.75
C THR A 143 -7.04 24.08 -3.37
N PRO A 144 -6.02 24.46 -2.58
CA PRO A 144 -4.67 24.65 -3.10
C PRO A 144 -4.04 23.31 -3.49
N VAL A 145 -3.27 23.30 -4.58
CA VAL A 145 -2.61 22.09 -5.10
C VAL A 145 -1.18 22.40 -5.51
N ALA A 146 -0.27 21.46 -5.21
CA ALA A 146 1.07 21.42 -5.76
C ALA A 146 1.43 20.01 -6.30
N ARG A 147 1.85 19.94 -7.56
CA ARG A 147 2.34 18.73 -8.23
C ARG A 147 3.76 18.93 -8.73
N LEU A 148 4.65 18.01 -8.40
CA LEU A 148 6.00 17.94 -8.95
C LEU A 148 6.08 16.74 -9.89
N THR A 149 6.34 16.99 -11.17
CA THR A 149 6.66 15.94 -12.15
C THR A 149 8.16 15.92 -12.41
N LEU A 150 8.78 14.75 -12.33
CA LEU A 150 10.18 14.52 -12.65
C LEU A 150 10.28 13.56 -13.83
N ARG A 151 11.00 13.95 -14.89
CA ARG A 151 11.20 13.17 -16.11
C ARG A 151 12.68 13.01 -16.42
N GLY A 152 13.13 11.80 -16.70
CA GLY A 152 14.53 11.50 -17.02
C GLY A 152 14.87 10.02 -16.82
N PRO A 153 16.17 9.66 -16.77
CA PRO A 153 16.61 8.31 -16.41
C PRO A 153 16.09 7.90 -15.03
N ALA A 154 15.64 6.65 -14.88
CA ALA A 154 15.00 6.15 -13.67
C ALA A 154 15.84 6.38 -12.39
N ALA A 155 17.13 6.07 -12.43
CA ALA A 155 18.02 6.24 -11.29
C ALA A 155 18.14 7.73 -10.90
N ALA A 156 18.31 8.61 -11.89
CA ALA A 156 18.41 10.05 -11.68
C ALA A 156 17.10 10.64 -11.11
N VAL A 157 15.94 10.23 -11.62
CA VAL A 157 14.63 10.68 -11.11
C VAL A 157 14.44 10.27 -9.65
N LEU A 158 14.74 9.01 -9.29
CA LEU A 158 14.62 8.51 -7.92
C LEU A 158 15.58 9.22 -6.97
N ALA A 159 16.83 9.45 -7.39
CA ALA A 159 17.81 10.19 -6.61
C ALA A 159 17.36 11.64 -6.34
N ARG A 160 16.78 12.31 -7.34
CA ARG A 160 16.23 13.67 -7.16
C ARG A 160 15.04 13.69 -6.22
N ALA A 161 14.10 12.76 -6.33
CA ALA A 161 12.99 12.66 -5.41
C ALA A 161 13.45 12.37 -3.96
N ALA A 162 14.45 11.50 -3.78
CA ALA A 162 15.01 11.17 -2.47
C ALA A 162 15.72 12.37 -1.82
N ALA A 163 16.40 13.20 -2.61
CA ALA A 163 17.03 14.44 -2.15
C ALA A 163 16.00 15.52 -1.73
N LEU A 164 14.71 15.33 -2.01
CA LEU A 164 13.61 16.19 -1.61
C LEU A 164 12.73 15.59 -0.50
N ALA A 165 13.17 14.49 0.14
CA ALA A 165 12.35 13.74 1.10
C ALA A 165 11.81 14.58 2.28
N ASP A 166 12.48 15.68 2.64
CA ASP A 166 12.06 16.65 3.67
C ASP A 166 10.87 17.52 3.23
N LEU A 167 10.66 17.68 1.92
CA LEU A 167 9.45 18.30 1.34
C LEU A 167 8.30 17.30 1.18
N HIS A 168 8.51 16.04 1.59
CA HIS A 168 7.51 14.98 1.59
C HIS A 168 6.88 14.65 0.21
N PRO A 169 7.67 14.47 -0.86
CA PRO A 169 7.17 14.11 -2.18
C PRO A 169 6.60 12.69 -2.15
N LEU A 170 5.28 12.57 -2.15
CA LEU A 170 4.59 11.29 -2.26
C LEU A 170 3.87 11.19 -3.59
N PRO A 171 3.85 10.01 -4.23
CA PRO A 171 2.96 9.78 -5.35
C PRO A 171 1.50 10.16 -5.03
N PRO A 172 0.80 10.85 -5.95
CA PRO A 172 -0.61 11.19 -5.76
C PRO A 172 -1.47 9.95 -5.53
N VAL A 173 -2.44 10.07 -4.63
CA VAL A 173 -3.47 9.03 -4.43
C VAL A 173 -4.48 8.99 -5.59
N ALA A 174 -4.63 10.10 -6.31
CA ALA A 174 -5.53 10.31 -7.44
C ALA A 174 -4.90 11.27 -8.47
N SER A 175 -5.38 11.26 -9.72
CA SER A 175 -5.00 12.28 -10.71
C SER A 175 -5.62 13.63 -10.38
N LEU A 176 -5.08 14.72 -10.94
CA LEU A 176 -5.63 16.05 -10.72
C LEU A 176 -7.09 16.18 -11.23
N ALA A 177 -7.40 15.52 -12.35
CA ALA A 177 -8.76 15.43 -12.88
C ALA A 177 -9.72 14.73 -11.89
N GLU A 178 -9.29 13.63 -11.30
CA GLU A 178 -10.06 12.86 -10.32
C GLU A 178 -10.27 13.63 -9.02
N GLU A 179 -9.27 14.39 -8.56
CA GLU A 179 -9.42 15.33 -7.45
C GLU A 179 -10.40 16.46 -7.79
N GLY A 180 -10.38 16.95 -9.03
CA GLY A 180 -11.28 18.01 -9.50
C GLY A 180 -12.73 17.55 -9.50
N ARG A 181 -12.99 16.35 -10.05
CA ARG A 181 -14.29 15.67 -9.98
C ARG A 181 -14.76 15.50 -8.54
N ALA A 182 -13.89 15.01 -7.65
CA ALA A 182 -14.24 14.80 -6.25
C ALA A 182 -14.62 16.12 -5.55
N LEU A 183 -13.83 17.18 -5.79
CA LEU A 183 -14.10 18.53 -5.29
C LEU A 183 -15.46 19.05 -5.78
N ALA A 184 -15.79 18.84 -7.05
CA ALA A 184 -17.06 19.26 -7.63
C ALA A 184 -18.29 18.54 -7.04
N ARG A 185 -18.11 17.30 -6.60
CA ARG A 185 -19.18 16.48 -6.01
C ARG A 185 -19.25 16.53 -4.49
N GLY A 186 -18.31 17.21 -3.83
CA GLY A 186 -18.19 17.16 -2.37
C GLY A 186 -17.81 15.75 -1.86
N GLU A 187 -17.12 14.97 -2.68
CA GLU A 187 -16.71 13.60 -2.40
C GLU A 187 -15.22 13.51 -2.09
N GLN A 188 -14.77 12.36 -1.58
CA GLN A 188 -13.34 12.02 -1.57
C GLN A 188 -12.91 11.50 -2.95
N PRO A 189 -11.66 11.76 -3.39
CA PRO A 189 -11.11 11.15 -4.59
C PRO A 189 -11.20 9.62 -4.51
N ARG A 190 -11.60 8.98 -5.61
CA ARG A 190 -11.65 7.52 -5.67
C ARG A 190 -10.20 7.02 -5.63
N PRO A 191 -9.87 6.07 -4.74
CA PRO A 191 -8.54 5.52 -4.72
C PRO A 191 -8.33 4.67 -5.98
N ARG A 192 -7.14 4.81 -6.57
CA ARG A 192 -6.75 4.03 -7.75
C ARG A 192 -6.81 2.52 -7.54
N ARG A 193 -6.54 2.05 -6.31
CA ARG A 193 -6.57 0.62 -5.93
C ARG A 193 -7.18 0.44 -4.55
N ARG A 194 -7.83 -0.71 -4.35
CA ARG A 194 -8.34 -1.19 -3.06
C ARG A 194 -8.06 -2.69 -2.94
N GLY A 195 -8.01 -3.18 -1.70
CA GLY A 195 -7.98 -4.63 -1.46
C GLY A 195 -6.74 -5.35 -2.00
N PRO A 196 -6.82 -6.66 -2.27
CA PRO A 196 -5.69 -7.47 -2.75
C PRO A 196 -5.39 -7.22 -4.24
N PRO A 197 -4.14 -7.42 -4.69
CA PRO A 197 -3.81 -7.38 -6.11
C PRO A 197 -4.44 -8.58 -6.84
N VAL A 198 -4.76 -8.39 -8.13
CA VAL A 198 -5.22 -9.46 -9.02
C VAL A 198 -4.08 -9.80 -9.97
N LEU A 199 -3.60 -11.04 -9.91
CA LEU A 199 -2.41 -11.48 -10.68
C LEU A 199 -2.75 -12.34 -11.90
N ALA A 200 -4.03 -12.63 -12.16
CA ALA A 200 -4.45 -13.56 -13.22
C ALA A 200 -3.99 -13.16 -14.63
N GLY A 201 -3.74 -11.86 -14.88
CA GLY A 201 -3.26 -11.36 -16.17
C GLY A 201 -1.74 -11.33 -16.33
N ALA A 202 -0.97 -11.75 -15.32
CA ALA A 202 0.49 -11.71 -15.39
C ALA A 202 1.04 -12.99 -16.03
N ALA A 203 1.67 -12.85 -17.20
CA ALA A 203 2.25 -13.98 -17.95
C ALA A 203 3.47 -14.61 -17.25
N ALA A 204 4.25 -13.81 -16.53
CA ALA A 204 5.51 -14.22 -15.90
C ALA A 204 5.58 -13.78 -14.42
N VAL A 205 6.47 -14.43 -13.67
CA VAL A 205 6.72 -14.16 -12.24
C VAL A 205 7.11 -12.69 -12.00
N GLU A 206 7.99 -12.11 -12.82
CA GLU A 206 8.39 -10.70 -12.64
C GLU A 206 7.21 -9.74 -12.87
N ALA A 207 6.40 -9.97 -13.90
CA ALA A 207 5.22 -9.15 -14.17
C ALA A 207 4.23 -9.19 -12.99
N ALA A 208 4.07 -10.36 -12.37
CA ALA A 208 3.22 -10.56 -11.20
C ALA A 208 3.78 -9.82 -9.97
N LEU A 209 5.09 -9.87 -9.75
CA LEU A 209 5.77 -9.17 -8.67
C LEU A 209 5.60 -7.64 -8.81
N LEU A 210 5.86 -7.10 -10.01
CA LEU A 210 5.69 -5.67 -10.31
C LEU A 210 4.24 -5.20 -10.11
N ALA A 211 3.26 -5.99 -10.59
CA ALA A 211 1.84 -5.70 -10.41
C ALA A 211 1.44 -5.71 -8.93
N ALA A 212 1.90 -6.70 -8.17
CA ALA A 212 1.62 -6.80 -6.74
C ALA A 212 2.22 -5.66 -5.92
N LEU A 213 3.49 -5.30 -6.19
CA LEU A 213 4.19 -4.20 -5.53
C LEU A 213 3.50 -2.86 -5.82
N GLY A 214 3.26 -2.54 -7.09
CA GLY A 214 2.62 -1.30 -7.48
C GLY A 214 1.21 -1.15 -6.90
N HIS A 215 0.40 -2.22 -6.98
CA HIS A 215 -0.95 -2.22 -6.43
C HIS A 215 -0.96 -1.97 -4.93
N LEU A 216 -0.17 -2.73 -4.16
CA LEU A 216 -0.24 -2.65 -2.70
C LEU A 216 0.44 -1.39 -2.15
N LEU A 217 1.45 -0.86 -2.85
CA LEU A 217 2.03 0.44 -2.52
C LEU A 217 0.99 1.56 -2.74
N GLN A 218 0.20 1.50 -3.82
CA GLN A 218 -0.90 2.43 -4.06
C GLN A 218 -2.00 2.30 -2.98
N VAL A 219 -2.37 1.08 -2.57
CA VAL A 219 -3.34 0.86 -1.48
C VAL A 219 -2.82 1.46 -0.17
N MET A 220 -1.55 1.25 0.17
CA MET A 220 -0.93 1.82 1.37
C MET A 220 -0.98 3.35 1.34
N LEU A 221 -0.57 3.97 0.22
CA LEU A 221 -0.62 5.42 0.03
C LEU A 221 -2.04 5.99 0.14
N GLY A 222 -3.04 5.27 -0.37
CA GLY A 222 -4.45 5.69 -0.29
C GLY A 222 -5.01 5.70 1.14
N HIS A 223 -4.52 4.83 2.02
CA HIS A 223 -4.99 4.74 3.41
C HIS A 223 -4.14 5.52 4.42
N ALA A 224 -2.86 5.80 4.11
CA ALA A 224 -1.95 6.49 5.01
C ALA A 224 -2.48 7.86 5.52
N PRO A 225 -3.16 8.71 4.73
CA PRO A 225 -3.73 9.96 5.23
C PRO A 225 -4.81 9.77 6.31
N GLY A 226 -5.47 8.60 6.33
CA GLY A 226 -6.46 8.21 7.34
C GLY A 226 -5.85 7.74 8.66
N CYS A 227 -4.53 7.57 8.75
CA CYS A 227 -3.82 7.16 9.97
C CYS A 227 -3.64 8.34 10.96
N ARG A 228 -4.75 8.99 11.33
CA ARG A 228 -4.76 10.14 12.23
C ARG A 228 -5.87 10.01 13.27
N LEU A 229 -5.64 10.59 14.44
CA LEU A 229 -6.64 10.64 15.50
C LEU A 229 -7.92 11.34 14.98
N GLY A 230 -9.09 10.85 15.37
CA GLY A 230 -10.38 11.39 14.94
C GLY A 230 -10.88 10.94 13.57
N ALA A 231 -10.06 10.31 12.73
CA ALA A 231 -10.49 9.73 11.44
C ALA A 231 -11.06 8.31 11.54
N GLY A 232 -11.13 7.75 12.76
CA GLY A 232 -11.48 6.36 13.02
C GLY A 232 -10.32 5.37 12.83
N PRO A 233 -10.52 4.09 13.16
CA PRO A 233 -9.47 3.06 13.14
C PRO A 233 -9.17 2.51 11.73
N GLU A 234 -10.00 2.83 10.74
CA GLU A 234 -9.98 2.17 9.44
C GLU A 234 -8.71 2.47 8.63
N GLY A 235 -8.21 3.72 8.67
CA GLY A 235 -6.96 4.09 7.99
C GLY A 235 -5.77 3.27 8.51
N VAL A 236 -5.65 3.13 9.83
CA VAL A 236 -4.62 2.31 10.49
C VAL A 236 -4.79 0.84 10.14
N HIS A 237 -6.03 0.34 10.19
CA HIS A 237 -6.34 -1.05 9.87
C HIS A 237 -5.93 -1.41 8.43
N GLN A 238 -6.38 -0.64 7.44
CA GLN A 238 -6.12 -0.93 6.03
C GLN A 238 -4.66 -0.71 5.65
N THR A 239 -3.99 0.30 6.22
CA THR A 239 -2.54 0.49 6.02
C THR A 239 -1.76 -0.72 6.54
N ARG A 240 -2.11 -1.25 7.73
CA ARG A 240 -1.50 -2.49 8.26
C ARG A 240 -1.79 -3.70 7.38
N VAL A 241 -3.00 -3.82 6.84
CA VAL A 241 -3.35 -4.90 5.91
C VAL A 241 -2.49 -4.82 4.65
N ALA A 242 -2.33 -3.63 4.06
CA ALA A 242 -1.50 -3.40 2.88
C ALA A 242 -0.03 -3.75 3.14
N LEU A 243 0.56 -3.27 4.25
CA LEU A 243 1.93 -3.58 4.64
C LEU A 243 2.15 -5.08 4.83
N ARG A 244 1.24 -5.74 5.52
CA ARG A 244 1.31 -7.19 5.73
C ARG A 244 1.27 -7.95 4.41
N ARG A 245 0.45 -7.51 3.46
CA ARG A 245 0.39 -8.08 2.11
C ARG A 245 1.67 -7.81 1.33
N LEU A 246 2.20 -6.59 1.34
CA LEU A 246 3.50 -6.26 0.71
C LEU A 246 4.60 -7.19 1.21
N ARG A 247 4.74 -7.32 2.53
CA ARG A 247 5.75 -8.20 3.12
C ARG A 247 5.53 -9.68 2.78
N SER A 248 4.28 -10.12 2.67
CA SER A 248 3.95 -11.46 2.20
C SER A 248 4.29 -11.67 0.72
N VAL A 249 4.12 -10.66 -0.13
CA VAL A 249 4.56 -10.66 -1.54
C VAL A 249 6.07 -10.84 -1.59
N LEU A 250 6.85 -9.98 -0.91
CA LEU A 250 8.32 -10.08 -0.90
C LEU A 250 8.81 -11.48 -0.45
N LYS A 251 8.16 -12.06 0.56
CA LYS A 251 8.48 -13.42 1.03
C LYS A 251 8.08 -14.52 0.04
N SER A 252 7.02 -14.32 -0.73
CA SER A 252 6.53 -15.31 -1.70
C SER A 252 7.37 -15.34 -2.96
N PHE A 253 7.84 -14.18 -3.41
CA PHE A 253 8.76 -14.05 -4.55
C PHE A 253 10.24 -14.13 -4.16
N GLY A 254 10.56 -14.41 -2.88
CA GLY A 254 11.94 -14.37 -2.38
C GLY A 254 12.91 -15.32 -3.09
N ALA A 255 12.44 -16.46 -3.61
CA ALA A 255 13.30 -17.34 -4.41
C ALA A 255 13.74 -16.70 -5.74
N ALA A 256 12.90 -15.86 -6.35
CA ALA A 256 13.13 -15.23 -7.64
C ALA A 256 13.74 -13.82 -7.51
N ALA A 257 13.48 -13.10 -6.41
CA ALA A 257 13.76 -11.67 -6.31
C ALA A 257 14.54 -11.25 -5.04
N ALA A 258 15.14 -12.20 -4.30
CA ALA A 258 15.94 -11.84 -3.12
C ALA A 258 17.23 -11.10 -3.52
N CYS A 259 17.32 -9.82 -3.13
CA CYS A 259 18.51 -8.98 -3.24
C CYS A 259 18.60 -8.00 -2.05
N PRO A 260 19.73 -7.29 -1.86
CA PRO A 260 19.92 -6.34 -0.77
C PRO A 260 18.83 -5.25 -0.69
N GLU A 261 18.42 -4.69 -1.83
CA GLU A 261 17.41 -3.63 -1.93
C GLU A 261 16.04 -4.12 -1.48
N VAL A 262 15.66 -5.36 -1.85
CA VAL A 262 14.41 -5.98 -1.38
C VAL A 262 14.44 -6.19 0.14
N LYS A 263 15.60 -6.56 0.69
CA LYS A 263 15.79 -6.74 2.14
C LYS A 263 15.71 -5.41 2.89
N GLU A 264 16.28 -4.33 2.34
CA GLU A 264 16.16 -2.98 2.90
C GLU A 264 14.71 -2.50 2.87
N PHE A 265 14.01 -2.72 1.76
CA PHE A 265 12.59 -2.38 1.65
C PHE A 265 11.73 -3.16 2.66
N ASP A 266 11.91 -4.48 2.84
CA ASP A 266 11.16 -5.24 3.88
C ASP A 266 11.45 -4.73 5.29
N GLN A 267 12.67 -4.28 5.58
CA GLN A 267 13.02 -3.68 6.88
C GLN A 267 12.28 -2.36 7.11
N GLY A 268 12.21 -1.49 6.10
CA GLY A 268 11.42 -0.26 6.18
C GLY A 268 9.92 -0.53 6.34
N LEU A 269 9.37 -1.49 5.60
CA LEU A 269 7.97 -1.95 5.78
C LEU A 269 7.74 -2.51 7.19
N ARG A 270 8.71 -3.23 7.75
CA ARG A 270 8.65 -3.75 9.12
C ARG A 270 8.66 -2.61 10.14
N ALA A 271 9.53 -1.62 9.99
CA ALA A 271 9.59 -0.47 10.88
C ALA A 271 8.26 0.30 10.91
N LEU A 272 7.69 0.57 9.73
CA LEU A 272 6.37 1.20 9.60
C LEU A 272 5.26 0.34 10.24
N ALA A 273 5.25 -0.97 9.99
CA ALA A 273 4.29 -1.89 10.59
C ALA A 273 4.39 -1.96 12.13
N THR A 274 5.59 -1.85 12.68
CA THR A 274 5.83 -1.75 14.13
C THR A 274 5.28 -0.43 14.67
N GLY A 275 5.52 0.70 14.00
CA GLY A 275 4.99 2.01 14.42
C GLY A 275 3.46 2.10 14.37
N LEU A 276 2.80 1.39 13.44
CA LEU A 276 1.34 1.26 13.37
C LEU A 276 0.76 0.30 14.44
N GLY A 277 1.59 -0.54 15.06
CA GLY A 277 1.17 -1.58 16.01
C GLY A 277 0.38 -1.01 17.19
N PRO A 278 1.01 -0.15 18.02
CA PRO A 278 0.36 0.38 19.22
C PRO A 278 -0.98 1.05 18.96
N ALA A 279 -1.11 1.86 17.89
CA ALA A 279 -2.36 2.52 17.56
C ALA A 279 -3.48 1.49 17.27
N ARG A 280 -3.18 0.46 16.47
CA ARG A 280 -4.14 -0.60 16.16
C ARG A 280 -4.48 -1.45 17.38
N ASP A 281 -3.50 -1.77 18.20
CA ASP A 281 -3.70 -2.64 19.35
C ASP A 281 -4.62 -1.93 20.37
N TRP A 282 -4.43 -0.62 20.60
CA TRP A 282 -5.35 0.18 21.40
C TRP A 282 -6.72 0.39 20.75
N ASP A 283 -6.82 0.63 19.44
CA ASP A 283 -8.12 0.70 18.73
C ASP A 283 -8.93 -0.59 18.94
N VAL A 284 -8.28 -1.75 18.76
CA VAL A 284 -8.93 -3.07 18.90
C VAL A 284 -9.30 -3.34 20.35
N PHE A 285 -8.42 -3.01 21.29
CA PHE A 285 -8.69 -3.23 22.70
C PHE A 285 -9.87 -2.39 23.19
N LEU A 286 -9.86 -1.08 22.91
CA LEU A 286 -10.88 -0.16 23.40
C LEU A 286 -12.25 -0.40 22.76
N ALA A 287 -12.30 -0.80 21.49
CA ALA A 287 -13.55 -1.14 20.80
C ALA A 287 -14.00 -2.60 21.00
N GLY A 288 -13.10 -3.48 21.46
CA GLY A 288 -13.33 -4.92 21.59
C GLY A 288 -13.33 -5.35 23.05
N THR A 289 -12.26 -6.05 23.47
CA THR A 289 -12.16 -6.70 24.79
C THR A 289 -12.39 -5.73 25.96
N GLY A 290 -11.87 -4.51 25.89
CA GLY A 290 -12.03 -3.50 26.93
C GLY A 290 -13.48 -3.04 27.07
N ALA A 291 -14.15 -2.72 25.96
CA ALA A 291 -15.56 -2.35 25.95
C ALA A 291 -16.46 -3.50 26.44
N ALA A 292 -16.25 -4.71 25.93
CA ALA A 292 -17.04 -5.88 26.31
C ALA A 292 -16.88 -6.23 27.80
N ALA A 293 -15.67 -6.08 28.35
CA ALA A 293 -15.44 -6.27 29.78
C ALA A 293 -16.18 -5.20 30.60
N ALA A 294 -16.15 -3.94 30.18
CA ALA A 294 -16.83 -2.84 30.88
C ALA A 294 -18.35 -2.97 30.88
N GLU A 295 -18.91 -3.43 29.77
CA GLU A 295 -20.34 -3.73 29.65
C GLU A 295 -20.74 -4.92 30.55
N ALA A 296 -20.00 -6.03 30.49
CA ALA A 296 -20.33 -7.23 31.25
C ALA A 296 -20.19 -7.07 32.77
N ILE A 297 -19.20 -6.27 33.21
CA ILE A 297 -18.93 -6.05 34.65
C ILE A 297 -19.82 -4.93 35.23
N GLY A 298 -20.27 -3.99 34.39
CA GLY A 298 -21.20 -2.93 34.77
C GLY A 298 -20.53 -1.74 35.46
N GLY A 299 -20.23 -0.68 34.69
CA GLY A 299 -20.00 0.70 35.18
C GLY A 299 -18.90 0.92 36.24
N ASP A 300 -18.07 -0.08 36.55
CA ASP A 300 -17.09 0.00 37.63
C ASP A 300 -16.06 1.12 37.38
N ARG A 301 -15.93 2.03 38.37
CA ARG A 301 -15.05 3.21 38.26
C ARG A 301 -13.59 2.86 37.99
N ARG A 302 -13.11 1.71 38.47
CA ARG A 302 -11.73 1.24 38.25
C ARG A 302 -11.52 0.82 36.81
N LEU A 303 -12.52 0.18 36.20
CA LEU A 303 -12.49 -0.22 34.80
C LEU A 303 -12.61 0.98 33.86
N LEU A 304 -13.45 1.96 34.20
CA LEU A 304 -13.51 3.25 33.50
C LEU A 304 -12.16 3.99 33.56
N ALA A 305 -11.47 3.97 34.71
CA ALA A 305 -10.12 4.54 34.83
C ALA A 305 -9.10 3.83 33.93
N LEU A 306 -9.17 2.49 33.82
CA LEU A 306 -8.33 1.71 32.91
C LEU A 306 -8.59 2.08 31.44
N LEU A 307 -9.85 2.17 31.03
CA LEU A 307 -10.19 2.55 29.65
C LEU A 307 -9.74 3.98 29.33
N LYS A 308 -9.87 4.91 30.28
CA LYS A 308 -9.36 6.28 30.13
C LYS A 308 -7.85 6.32 29.95
N ALA A 309 -7.11 5.51 30.71
CA ALA A 309 -5.67 5.38 30.55
C ALA A 309 -5.30 4.76 29.19
N GLY A 310 -6.07 3.77 28.72
CA GLY A 310 -5.93 3.20 27.38
C GLY A 310 -6.15 4.23 26.26
N GLU A 311 -7.15 5.11 26.39
CA GLU A 311 -7.38 6.20 25.43
C GLU A 311 -6.20 7.20 25.40
N ALA A 312 -5.61 7.51 26.55
CA ALA A 312 -4.40 8.35 26.59
C ALA A 312 -3.23 7.70 25.82
N ARG A 313 -3.00 6.39 26.02
CA ARG A 313 -1.99 5.63 25.26
C ARG A 313 -2.30 5.56 23.77
N ARG A 314 -3.58 5.46 23.41
CA ARG A 314 -4.02 5.52 22.02
C ARG A 314 -3.66 6.86 21.39
N GLN A 315 -3.92 7.97 22.07
CA GLN A 315 -3.56 9.31 21.59
C GLN A 315 -2.04 9.46 21.40
N GLU A 316 -1.25 8.99 22.37
CA GLU A 316 0.21 8.95 22.26
C GLU A 316 0.68 8.15 21.04
N ALA A 317 0.10 6.96 20.83
CA ALA A 317 0.41 6.09 19.71
C ALA A 317 0.07 6.74 18.35
N TYR A 318 -1.08 7.39 18.23
CA TYR A 318 -1.44 8.15 17.03
C TYR A 318 -0.52 9.35 16.79
N GLY A 319 -0.08 10.04 17.86
CA GLY A 319 0.90 11.11 17.76
C GLY A 319 2.26 10.62 17.24
N ALA A 320 2.74 9.47 17.74
CA ALA A 320 3.97 8.84 17.26
C ALA A 320 3.84 8.36 15.80
N LEU A 321 2.73 7.73 15.46
CA LEU A 321 2.42 7.30 14.10
C LEU A 321 2.40 8.49 13.13
N ARG A 322 1.79 9.60 13.53
CA ARG A 322 1.73 10.80 12.70
C ARG A 322 3.12 11.38 12.42
N ARG A 323 3.99 11.50 13.43
CA ARG A 323 5.38 11.93 13.26
C ARG A 323 6.16 11.03 12.30
N MET A 324 5.92 9.72 12.35
CA MET A 324 6.56 8.77 11.45
C MET A 324 6.07 8.94 10.00
N LEU A 325 4.76 9.13 9.80
CA LEU A 325 4.16 9.31 8.47
C LEU A 325 4.45 10.67 7.86
N ASP A 326 4.57 11.74 8.64
CA ASP A 326 4.92 13.08 8.14
C ASP A 326 6.45 13.25 7.96
N GLY A 327 7.26 12.37 8.57
CA GLY A 327 8.71 12.43 8.52
C GLY A 327 9.31 11.96 7.19
N PRO A 328 10.60 12.24 6.92
CA PRO A 328 11.27 11.91 5.66
C PRO A 328 11.49 10.41 5.46
N ALA A 329 11.34 9.59 6.49
CA ALA A 329 11.47 8.14 6.40
C ALA A 329 10.34 7.51 5.55
N PHE A 330 9.13 8.07 5.59
CA PHE A 330 7.99 7.56 4.83
C PHE A 330 8.13 7.75 3.31
N PRO A 331 8.43 8.95 2.76
CA PRO A 331 8.65 9.13 1.33
C PRO A 331 9.88 8.34 0.86
N ARG A 332 10.94 8.21 1.67
CA ARG A 332 12.08 7.34 1.34
C ARG A 332 11.69 5.87 1.21
N LEU A 333 10.84 5.36 2.10
CA LEU A 333 10.30 4.00 1.99
C LEU A 333 9.49 3.82 0.70
N VAL A 334 8.66 4.81 0.35
CA VAL A 334 7.86 4.78 -0.89
C VAL A 334 8.77 4.80 -2.11
N LEU A 335 9.80 5.65 -2.11
CA LEU A 335 10.80 5.72 -3.18
C LEU A 335 11.63 4.44 -3.31
N ALA A 336 11.96 3.77 -2.21
CA ALA A 336 12.61 2.46 -2.25
C ALA A 336 11.72 1.43 -2.96
N GLY A 337 10.41 1.42 -2.68
CA GLY A 337 9.44 0.59 -3.39
C GLY A 337 9.35 0.91 -4.88
N LEU A 338 9.36 2.20 -5.25
CA LEU A 338 9.43 2.63 -6.66
C LEU A 338 10.76 2.20 -7.32
N GLY A 339 11.88 2.30 -6.61
CA GLY A 339 13.19 1.87 -7.08
C GLY A 339 13.24 0.39 -7.42
N LEU A 340 12.65 -0.47 -6.59
CA LEU A 340 12.49 -1.89 -6.91
C LEU A 340 11.78 -2.11 -8.24
N MET A 341 10.71 -1.36 -8.49
CA MET A 341 9.86 -1.54 -9.67
C MET A 341 10.50 -1.01 -10.95
N LEU A 342 11.21 0.13 -10.86
CA LEU A 342 11.80 0.80 -12.02
C LEU A 342 13.18 0.24 -12.38
N LEU A 343 14.01 -0.07 -11.37
CA LEU A 343 15.40 -0.50 -11.58
C LEU A 343 15.55 -2.03 -11.60
N ARG A 344 14.56 -2.77 -11.07
CA ARG A 344 14.53 -4.25 -11.04
C ARG A 344 15.87 -4.86 -10.57
N PRO A 345 16.41 -4.46 -9.41
CA PRO A 345 17.78 -4.81 -8.99
C PRO A 345 18.01 -6.33 -8.87
N TRP A 346 16.97 -7.12 -8.65
CA TRP A 346 17.02 -8.59 -8.65
C TRP A 346 17.45 -9.19 -10.01
N ARG A 347 17.35 -8.46 -11.13
CA ARG A 347 17.83 -8.95 -12.43
C ARG A 347 19.36 -9.03 -12.53
N ALA A 348 20.08 -8.38 -11.61
CA ALA A 348 21.53 -8.57 -11.45
C ALA A 348 21.90 -9.81 -10.62
N GLY A 349 20.91 -10.60 -10.17
CA GLY A 349 21.12 -11.82 -9.39
C GLY A 349 21.63 -13.00 -10.23
N PRO A 350 21.83 -14.18 -9.60
CA PRO A 350 22.27 -15.39 -10.29
C PRO A 350 21.31 -15.83 -11.42
N PRO A 351 21.80 -16.53 -12.46
CA PRO A 351 20.98 -16.98 -13.59
C PRO A 351 19.73 -17.79 -13.20
N GLU A 352 19.81 -18.56 -12.11
CA GLU A 352 18.67 -19.33 -11.58
C GLU A 352 17.51 -18.43 -11.13
N GLN A 353 17.82 -17.27 -10.53
CA GLN A 353 16.80 -16.28 -10.14
C GLN A 353 16.16 -15.65 -11.38
N ALA A 354 16.98 -15.31 -12.39
CA ALA A 354 16.49 -14.78 -13.66
C ALA A 354 15.55 -15.77 -14.35
N ALA A 355 15.89 -17.06 -14.37
CA ALA A 355 15.03 -18.10 -14.93
C ALA A 355 13.67 -18.20 -14.20
N LEU A 356 13.66 -18.09 -12.86
CA LEU A 356 12.42 -18.07 -12.09
C LEU A 356 11.55 -16.85 -12.40
N LEU A 357 12.17 -15.69 -12.66
CA LEU A 357 11.45 -14.44 -12.99
C LEU A 357 10.72 -14.53 -14.34
N ASP A 358 11.26 -15.29 -15.28
CA ASP A 358 10.73 -15.49 -16.63
C ASP A 358 9.78 -16.70 -16.74
N GLN A 359 9.72 -17.53 -15.70
CA GLN A 359 8.82 -18.69 -15.64
C GLN A 359 7.34 -18.27 -15.68
N PRO A 360 6.43 -19.10 -16.25
CA PRO A 360 4.99 -18.94 -16.09
C PRO A 360 4.59 -18.83 -14.62
N LEU A 361 3.75 -17.84 -14.30
CA LEU A 361 3.35 -17.56 -12.92
C LEU A 361 2.65 -18.76 -12.26
N ALA A 362 1.83 -19.50 -13.00
CA ALA A 362 1.07 -20.63 -12.47
C ALA A 362 1.98 -21.74 -11.93
N ASP A 363 3.05 -22.06 -12.65
CA ASP A 363 4.00 -23.12 -12.27
C ASP A 363 4.78 -22.73 -11.02
N PHE A 364 5.28 -21.49 -10.98
CA PHE A 364 5.95 -20.93 -9.80
C PHE A 364 5.03 -20.94 -8.58
N ALA A 365 3.78 -20.49 -8.76
CA ALA A 365 2.79 -20.42 -7.69
C ALA A 365 2.41 -21.80 -7.17
N GLY A 366 2.20 -22.78 -8.06
CA GLY A 366 1.88 -24.17 -7.70
C GLY A 366 2.97 -24.79 -6.83
N GLY A 367 4.23 -24.71 -7.27
CA GLY A 367 5.37 -25.24 -6.51
C GLY A 367 5.56 -24.55 -5.15
N LEU A 368 5.36 -23.24 -5.08
CA LEU A 368 5.44 -22.49 -3.82
C LEU A 368 4.31 -22.88 -2.84
N LEU A 369 3.08 -23.00 -3.34
CA LEU A 369 1.92 -23.37 -2.53
C LEU A 369 2.05 -24.81 -2.01
N ASP A 370 2.50 -25.73 -2.84
CA ASP A 370 2.78 -27.12 -2.44
C ASP A 370 3.82 -27.21 -1.34
N LYS A 371 4.93 -26.48 -1.46
CA LYS A 371 5.96 -26.43 -0.43
C LYS A 371 5.41 -25.90 0.90
N ARG A 372 4.58 -24.86 0.87
CA ARG A 372 3.96 -24.28 2.08
C ARG A 372 2.91 -25.21 2.68
N TRP A 373 2.13 -25.89 1.85
CA TRP A 373 1.14 -26.87 2.28
C TRP A 373 1.79 -28.08 2.95
N HIS A 374 2.81 -28.66 2.32
CA HIS A 374 3.56 -29.77 2.90
C HIS A 374 4.20 -29.40 4.25
N ARG A 375 4.80 -28.19 4.33
CA ARG A 375 5.36 -27.67 5.58
C ARG A 375 4.30 -27.50 6.67
N LEU A 376 3.12 -26.96 6.32
CA LEU A 376 2.02 -26.81 7.27
C LEU A 376 1.56 -28.16 7.80
N ARG A 377 1.31 -29.12 6.90
CA ARG A 377 0.91 -30.49 7.24
C ARG A 377 1.90 -31.12 8.22
N LYS A 378 3.18 -31.14 7.84
CA LYS A 378 4.25 -31.70 8.67
C LYS A 378 4.33 -31.04 10.04
N ARG A 379 4.13 -29.73 10.12
CA ARG A 379 4.20 -28.98 11.37
C ARG A 379 2.98 -29.20 12.28
N GLY A 380 1.84 -29.55 11.72
CA GLY A 380 0.64 -29.87 12.48
C GLY A 380 0.34 -31.38 12.52
N GLU A 381 1.31 -32.24 12.22
CA GLU A 381 1.23 -33.65 12.60
C GLU A 381 1.04 -33.72 14.12
N ASP A 382 0.14 -34.60 14.58
CA ASP A 382 -0.21 -34.80 16.00
C ASP A 382 -0.58 -33.49 16.72
N ILE A 383 -1.40 -32.66 16.06
CA ILE A 383 -1.72 -31.30 16.54
C ILE A 383 -2.44 -31.26 17.88
N ASP A 384 -3.13 -32.34 18.23
CA ASP A 384 -3.79 -32.54 19.51
C ASP A 384 -2.81 -32.62 20.69
N GLU A 385 -1.57 -33.07 20.44
CA GLU A 385 -0.49 -33.12 21.44
C GLU A 385 0.26 -31.79 21.58
N HIS A 386 0.09 -30.84 20.65
CA HIS A 386 0.87 -29.60 20.65
C HIS A 386 0.62 -28.69 21.86
N GLY A 387 1.71 -28.22 22.47
CA GLY A 387 1.71 -27.09 23.40
C GLY A 387 1.52 -25.73 22.72
N ALA A 388 1.47 -24.66 23.51
CA ALA A 388 1.20 -23.30 23.02
C ALA A 388 2.24 -22.80 21.99
N GLU A 389 3.52 -23.10 22.19
CA GLU A 389 4.60 -22.70 21.28
C GLU A 389 4.50 -23.39 19.92
N ALA A 390 4.25 -24.70 19.91
CA ALA A 390 4.09 -25.45 18.66
C ALA A 390 2.84 -25.01 17.88
N LEU A 391 1.72 -24.75 18.57
CA LEU A 391 0.52 -24.16 17.95
C LEU A 391 0.79 -22.75 17.38
N HIS A 392 1.65 -21.96 18.03
CA HIS A 392 2.09 -20.68 17.48
C HIS A 392 2.84 -20.86 16.15
N GLU A 393 3.74 -21.83 16.08
CA GLU A 393 4.50 -22.15 14.87
C GLU A 393 3.59 -22.67 13.75
N VAL A 394 2.57 -23.49 14.05
CA VAL A 394 1.52 -23.90 13.10
C VAL A 394 0.78 -22.66 12.58
N ARG A 395 0.37 -21.76 13.47
CA ARG A 395 -0.33 -20.51 13.10
C ARG A 395 0.51 -19.65 12.15
N LEU A 396 1.82 -19.55 12.38
CA LEU A 396 2.71 -18.80 11.50
C LEU A 396 2.76 -19.40 10.08
N ASP A 397 2.82 -20.72 9.96
CA ASP A 397 2.83 -21.40 8.67
C ASP A 397 1.45 -21.37 7.97
N ALA A 398 0.35 -21.52 8.72
CA ALA A 398 -1.01 -21.34 8.20
C ALA A 398 -1.21 -19.91 7.64
N LYS A 399 -0.71 -18.90 8.37
CA LYS A 399 -0.75 -17.49 7.94
C LYS A 399 0.10 -17.25 6.68
N ARG A 400 1.27 -17.87 6.58
CA ARG A 400 2.13 -17.80 5.37
C ARG A 400 1.44 -18.48 4.19
N LEU A 401 0.85 -19.66 4.37
CA LEU A 401 0.11 -20.34 3.32
C LEU A 401 -1.08 -19.48 2.88
N ARG A 402 -1.86 -18.93 3.82
CA ARG A 402 -3.04 -18.13 3.49
C ARG A 402 -2.71 -16.93 2.63
N TYR A 403 -1.67 -16.17 2.97
CA TYR A 403 -1.32 -15.01 2.15
C TYR A 403 -0.83 -15.37 0.75
N ALA A 404 -0.11 -16.49 0.57
CA ALA A 404 0.23 -16.95 -0.78
C ALA A 404 -1.02 -17.46 -1.51
N ALA A 405 -1.86 -18.25 -0.85
CA ALA A 405 -3.07 -18.79 -1.44
C ALA A 405 -4.04 -17.67 -1.86
N GLU A 406 -4.23 -16.64 -1.04
CA GLU A 406 -5.04 -15.45 -1.40
C GLU A 406 -4.46 -14.69 -2.58
N LEU A 407 -3.12 -14.59 -2.65
CA LEU A 407 -2.42 -13.88 -3.72
C LEU A 407 -2.54 -14.59 -5.07
N PHE A 408 -2.45 -15.92 -5.08
CA PHE A 408 -2.44 -16.74 -6.29
C PHE A 408 -3.79 -17.39 -6.62
N ALA A 409 -4.78 -17.36 -5.72
CA ALA A 409 -6.12 -17.87 -5.99
C ALA A 409 -6.75 -17.38 -7.31
N PRO A 410 -6.53 -16.13 -7.78
CA PRO A 410 -7.03 -15.71 -9.08
C PRO A 410 -6.54 -16.54 -10.29
N LEU A 411 -5.46 -17.31 -10.17
CA LEU A 411 -4.96 -18.21 -11.22
C LEU A 411 -5.82 -19.47 -11.37
N TRP A 412 -6.54 -19.86 -10.32
CA TRP A 412 -7.43 -21.03 -10.29
C TRP A 412 -8.81 -20.61 -9.75
N PRO A 413 -9.59 -19.82 -10.53
CA PRO A 413 -10.84 -19.26 -10.06
C PRO A 413 -11.89 -20.36 -9.87
N GLY A 414 -12.63 -20.31 -8.77
CA GLY A 414 -13.74 -21.24 -8.58
C GLY A 414 -14.13 -21.49 -7.13
N LYS A 415 -15.09 -22.40 -6.96
CA LYS A 415 -15.53 -22.89 -5.64
C LYS A 415 -14.38 -23.56 -4.84
N PRO A 416 -13.45 -24.34 -5.44
CA PRO A 416 -12.36 -24.99 -4.70
C PRO A 416 -11.47 -23.99 -3.95
N ALA A 417 -10.97 -22.96 -4.64
CA ALA A 417 -10.14 -21.92 -4.03
C ALA A 417 -10.86 -21.21 -2.88
N ARG A 418 -12.13 -20.83 -3.07
CA ARG A 418 -12.94 -20.19 -2.01
C ARG A 418 -13.14 -21.09 -0.79
N ARG A 419 -13.39 -22.39 -1.00
CA ARG A 419 -13.58 -23.37 0.09
C ARG A 419 -12.28 -23.56 0.88
N PHE A 420 -11.15 -23.75 0.17
CA PHE A 420 -9.84 -23.90 0.80
C PHE A 420 -9.46 -22.67 1.62
N LEU A 421 -9.59 -21.46 1.04
CA LEU A 421 -9.29 -20.21 1.73
C LEU A 421 -10.18 -19.99 2.96
N ARG A 422 -11.46 -20.38 2.91
CA ARG A 422 -12.37 -20.30 4.06
C ARG A 422 -11.92 -21.20 5.21
N ARG A 423 -11.59 -22.46 4.93
CA ARG A 423 -11.09 -23.42 5.93
C ARG A 423 -9.78 -22.95 6.55
N LEU A 424 -8.86 -22.47 5.71
CA LEU A 424 -7.58 -21.94 6.18
C LEU A 424 -7.74 -20.65 7.00
N ALA A 425 -8.71 -19.81 6.67
CA ALA A 425 -9.05 -18.63 7.47
C ALA A 425 -9.63 -19.01 8.83
N ALA A 426 -10.55 -19.99 8.88
CA ALA A 426 -11.12 -20.50 10.12
C ALA A 426 -10.03 -21.03 11.07
N LEU A 427 -9.13 -21.89 10.59
CA LEU A 427 -7.99 -22.37 11.39
C LEU A 427 -7.16 -21.22 11.94
N GLN A 428 -6.88 -20.19 11.13
CA GLN A 428 -6.08 -19.05 11.55
C GLN A 428 -6.79 -18.15 12.56
N GLU A 429 -8.12 -18.05 12.50
CA GLU A 429 -8.96 -17.31 13.44
C GLU A 429 -8.95 -18.00 14.81
N GLU A 430 -9.19 -19.31 14.84
CA GLU A 430 -9.20 -20.11 16.08
C GLU A 430 -7.82 -20.15 16.76
N LEU A 431 -6.74 -20.37 16.00
CA LEU A 431 -5.37 -20.24 16.51
C LEU A 431 -5.01 -18.79 16.88
N GLY A 432 -5.78 -17.81 16.41
CA GLY A 432 -5.61 -16.39 16.67
C GLY A 432 -6.17 -15.95 18.03
N LEU A 433 -7.25 -16.56 18.52
CA LEU A 433 -7.93 -16.16 19.76
C LEU A 433 -7.00 -16.19 20.99
N ALA A 434 -6.10 -17.17 21.07
CA ALA A 434 -5.11 -17.24 22.16
C ALA A 434 -4.15 -16.03 22.16
N ASN A 435 -3.86 -15.47 20.99
CA ASN A 435 -3.01 -14.29 20.84
C ASN A 435 -3.71 -13.01 21.32
N ASP A 436 -5.04 -12.94 21.23
CA ASP A 436 -5.80 -11.75 21.67
C ASP A 436 -5.73 -11.57 23.19
N VAL A 437 -5.71 -12.67 23.95
CA VAL A 437 -5.46 -12.63 25.40
C VAL A 437 -4.06 -12.13 25.70
N THR A 438 -3.04 -12.62 25.00
CA THR A 438 -1.66 -12.16 25.17
C THR A 438 -1.51 -10.66 24.85
N VAL A 439 -2.17 -10.18 23.78
CA VAL A 439 -2.16 -8.76 23.42
C VAL A 439 -2.89 -7.93 24.47
N ALA A 440 -4.09 -8.35 24.90
CA ALA A 440 -4.85 -7.66 25.94
C ALA A 440 -4.05 -7.55 27.24
N ARG A 441 -3.44 -8.65 27.71
CA ARG A 441 -2.54 -8.69 28.87
C ARG A 441 -1.37 -7.72 28.73
N GLY A 442 -0.70 -7.74 27.57
CA GLY A 442 0.41 -6.82 27.28
C GLY A 442 0.00 -5.36 27.32
N LEU A 443 -1.17 -5.02 26.77
CA LEU A 443 -1.70 -3.66 26.76
C LEU A 443 -2.05 -3.18 28.18
N VAL A 444 -2.83 -3.95 28.95
CA VAL A 444 -3.20 -3.55 30.31
C VAL A 444 -1.98 -3.51 31.24
N GLY A 445 -1.02 -4.43 31.06
CA GLY A 445 0.26 -4.42 31.77
C GLY A 445 1.11 -3.18 31.45
N SER A 446 1.05 -2.67 30.22
CA SER A 446 1.78 -1.45 29.81
C SER A 446 1.26 -0.16 30.48
N LEU A 447 0.10 -0.20 31.11
CA LEU A 447 -0.46 0.92 31.87
C LEU A 447 0.23 1.08 33.25
N GLY A 448 0.94 0.05 33.73
CA GLY A 448 1.69 0.08 34.99
C GLY A 448 0.81 0.34 36.23
N GLY A 449 1.43 0.85 37.30
CA GLY A 449 0.75 1.14 38.57
C GLY A 449 -0.24 2.32 38.53
N GLY A 450 -0.41 2.98 37.38
CA GLY A 450 -1.35 4.08 37.18
C GLY A 450 -2.81 3.66 37.04
N VAL A 451 -3.09 2.35 36.99
CA VAL A 451 -4.44 1.79 36.91
C VAL A 451 -4.69 0.79 38.05
N PRO A 452 -5.94 0.62 38.52
CA PRO A 452 -6.23 -0.31 39.60
C PRO A 452 -5.95 -1.76 39.19
N ALA A 453 -5.16 -2.49 40.00
CA ALA A 453 -4.78 -3.88 39.74
C ALA A 453 -6.00 -4.81 39.55
N TRP A 454 -7.10 -4.54 40.26
CA TRP A 454 -8.35 -5.28 40.06
C TRP A 454 -8.90 -5.15 38.64
N ALA A 455 -8.85 -3.95 38.03
CA ALA A 455 -9.37 -3.74 36.68
C ALA A 455 -8.53 -4.48 35.63
N VAL A 456 -7.21 -4.51 35.83
CA VAL A 456 -6.27 -5.31 35.03
C VAL A 456 -6.67 -6.78 35.11
N GLY A 457 -6.73 -7.35 36.33
CA GLY A 457 -7.09 -8.76 36.52
C GLY A 457 -8.48 -9.11 35.99
N ALA A 458 -9.46 -8.20 36.11
CA ALA A 458 -10.81 -8.40 35.58
C ALA A 458 -10.82 -8.50 34.04
N VAL A 459 -10.12 -7.61 33.34
CA VAL A 459 -10.00 -7.65 31.87
C VAL A 459 -9.23 -8.90 31.43
N GLU A 460 -8.15 -9.26 32.10
CA GLU A 460 -7.39 -10.47 31.78
C GLU A 460 -8.20 -11.74 32.00
N GLY A 461 -8.96 -11.81 33.10
CA GLY A 461 -9.87 -12.93 33.39
C GLY A 461 -10.99 -13.02 32.36
N PHE A 462 -11.59 -11.88 31.99
CA PHE A 462 -12.61 -11.82 30.94
C PHE A 462 -12.06 -12.31 29.60
N ALA A 463 -10.87 -11.86 29.20
CA ALA A 463 -10.21 -12.29 27.98
C ALA A 463 -9.90 -13.80 28.01
N ALA A 464 -9.37 -14.31 29.12
CA ALA A 464 -9.05 -15.73 29.28
C ALA A 464 -10.31 -16.62 29.19
N ALA A 465 -11.42 -16.22 29.82
CA ALA A 465 -12.68 -16.96 29.77
C ALA A 465 -13.21 -17.13 28.33
N ARG A 466 -13.01 -16.13 27.46
CA ARG A 466 -13.40 -16.20 26.04
C ARG A 466 -12.59 -17.22 25.23
N THR A 467 -11.38 -17.57 25.68
CA THR A 467 -10.51 -18.53 24.98
C THR A 467 -10.72 -19.99 25.38
N GLY A 468 -11.57 -20.29 26.35
CA GLY A 468 -11.76 -21.65 26.88
C GLY A 468 -12.21 -22.70 25.85
N ARG A 469 -12.78 -22.28 24.71
CA ARG A 469 -13.19 -23.18 23.60
C ARG A 469 -12.25 -23.17 22.39
N ALA A 470 -11.31 -22.22 22.31
CA ALA A 470 -10.49 -21.97 21.13
C ALA A 470 -9.63 -23.19 20.72
N ARG A 471 -9.10 -23.96 21.70
CA ARG A 471 -8.29 -25.15 21.37
C ARG A 471 -9.11 -26.20 20.61
N ARG A 472 -10.32 -26.51 21.10
CA ARG A 472 -11.19 -27.51 20.47
C ARG A 472 -11.58 -27.07 19.05
N GLN A 473 -11.99 -25.81 18.90
CA GLN A 473 -12.37 -25.23 17.61
C GLN A 473 -11.19 -25.18 16.64
N ALA A 474 -9.97 -24.92 17.13
CA ALA A 474 -8.77 -24.96 16.31
C ALA A 474 -8.46 -26.37 15.78
N LEU A 475 -8.69 -27.42 16.60
CA LEU A 475 -8.53 -28.81 16.18
C LEU A 475 -9.60 -29.21 15.15
N GLU A 476 -10.85 -28.84 15.38
CA GLU A 476 -11.93 -29.05 14.40
C GLU A 476 -11.63 -28.36 13.05
N ALA A 477 -11.18 -27.10 13.10
CA ALA A 477 -10.79 -26.34 11.91
C ALA A 477 -9.55 -26.92 11.21
N TRP A 478 -8.65 -27.55 11.97
CA TRP A 478 -7.50 -28.28 11.42
C TRP A 478 -7.94 -29.51 10.64
N ASP A 479 -8.80 -30.35 11.21
CA ASP A 479 -9.31 -31.55 10.55
C ASP A 479 -10.09 -31.22 9.27
N GLU A 480 -10.93 -30.17 9.31
CA GLU A 480 -11.63 -29.67 8.13
C GLU A 480 -10.67 -29.21 7.02
N LEU A 481 -9.56 -28.57 7.38
CA LEU A 481 -8.53 -28.14 6.43
C LEU A 481 -7.75 -29.33 5.87
N MET A 482 -7.40 -30.32 6.69
CA MET A 482 -6.68 -31.51 6.24
C MET A 482 -7.51 -32.37 5.28
N GLY A 483 -8.84 -32.39 5.46
CA GLY A 483 -9.80 -32.96 4.51
C GLY A 483 -10.11 -32.06 3.30
N ALA A 484 -9.28 -31.06 2.99
CA ALA A 484 -9.44 -30.20 1.82
C ALA A 484 -8.43 -30.54 0.72
N ASP A 485 -8.91 -30.65 -0.52
CA ASP A 485 -8.03 -30.69 -1.68
C ASP A 485 -7.44 -29.30 -1.95
N PRO A 486 -6.10 -29.18 -2.09
CA PRO A 486 -5.47 -27.95 -2.54
C PRO A 486 -5.96 -27.55 -3.92
N PHE A 487 -6.42 -26.30 -4.08
CA PHE A 487 -7.06 -25.84 -5.32
C PHE A 487 -6.09 -25.59 -6.49
N TRP A 488 -4.78 -25.66 -6.24
CA TRP A 488 -3.71 -25.44 -7.22
C TRP A 488 -3.12 -26.75 -7.76
N ARG A 489 -3.76 -27.88 -7.43
CA ARG A 489 -3.40 -29.23 -7.86
C ARG A 489 -4.35 -29.77 -8.90
#